data_AF-A0A7C4FQI4-F1
#
_entry.id   AF-A0A7C4FQI4-F1
#
_cell.length_a   1.000
_cell.length_b   1.000
_cell.length_c   1.000
_cell.angle_alpha   90.00
_cell.angle_beta   90.00
_cell.angle_gamma   90.00
#
_symmetry.space_group_name_H-M   'P 1'
#
loop_
_entity.id
_entity.type
_entity.pdbx_description
1 polymer ?
#
loop_
_entity_poly.entity_id
_entity_poly.type
_entity_poly.pdbx_seq_one_letter_code
_entity_poly.pdbx_strand_id
1 'polypeptide(L)'
;MKALRYYESNNYRDAYLLFDSLSRLKPIHQRTTASYLMSAKCLQRMRSYRASIALIKEFIQLFPMSSYIADAYYSLGISYIFNQDYKNAGSCLLSSLGISKNLDFRERIITLFESIADHRLEIDDLRSLIDSADSLVSRDLVSIKLAEKYRDKNDIDKAKNILNSLESRRNKSFFYDRIVNTLKNISKETVKIVGVVLPVTEDAQPPSVRLTATEIIEGMKCALDEYELKGNNQSKWSLDIPKVNHTTEESVKMV
;
A
#
# COMPACT_ATOMS: atom_id res chain seq x y z
N MET A 1 7.67 39.54 -6.06
CA MET A 1 6.39 39.61 -6.81
C MET A 1 6.56 39.26 -8.29
N LYS A 2 7.56 39.77 -9.04
CA LYS A 2 7.70 39.47 -10.48
C LYS A 2 7.87 37.98 -10.83
N ALA A 3 8.74 37.25 -10.12
CA ALA A 3 8.96 35.81 -10.36
C ALA A 3 7.71 34.95 -10.11
N LEU A 4 6.96 35.24 -9.03
CA LEU A 4 5.69 34.59 -8.73
C LEU A 4 4.63 34.87 -9.80
N ARG A 5 4.54 36.11 -10.28
CA ARG A 5 3.61 36.46 -11.36
C ARG A 5 3.89 35.69 -12.65
N TYR A 6 5.17 35.52 -13.02
CA TYR A 6 5.52 34.67 -14.18
C TYR A 6 5.17 33.21 -13.95
N TYR A 7 5.36 32.70 -12.73
CA TYR A 7 4.97 31.34 -12.39
C TYR A 7 3.45 31.13 -12.49
N GLU A 8 2.66 32.07 -11.96
CA GLU A 8 1.20 32.08 -12.01
C GLU A 8 0.66 32.23 -13.44
N SER A 9 1.36 32.97 -14.29
CA SER A 9 1.02 33.12 -15.71
C SER A 9 1.55 31.97 -16.59
N ASN A 10 1.98 30.86 -16.00
CA ASN A 10 2.58 29.69 -16.68
C ASN A 10 3.86 29.98 -17.50
N ASN A 11 4.47 31.14 -17.31
CA ASN A 11 5.77 31.46 -17.91
C ASN A 11 6.90 30.94 -17.01
N TYR A 12 7.06 29.62 -17.00
CA TYR A 12 8.00 28.94 -16.10
C TYR A 12 9.46 29.22 -16.42
N ARG A 13 9.79 29.57 -17.66
CA ARG A 13 11.17 29.89 -18.06
C ARG A 13 11.63 31.20 -17.44
N ASP A 14 10.84 32.26 -17.57
CA ASP A 14 11.20 33.56 -16.98
C ASP A 14 11.10 33.52 -15.44
N ALA A 15 10.12 32.78 -14.91
CA ALA A 15 10.05 32.50 -13.48
C ALA A 15 11.32 31.79 -12.98
N TYR A 16 11.77 30.75 -13.68
CA TYR A 16 12.97 30.00 -13.34
C TYR A 16 14.21 30.90 -13.31
N LEU A 17 14.45 31.71 -14.34
CA LEU A 17 15.62 32.60 -14.38
C LEU A 17 15.65 33.57 -13.18
N LEU A 18 14.49 34.11 -12.80
CA LEU A 18 14.39 34.99 -11.64
C LEU A 18 14.55 34.24 -10.31
N PHE A 19 14.00 33.03 -10.17
CA PHE A 19 14.18 32.25 -8.95
C PHE A 19 15.62 31.70 -8.82
N ASP A 20 16.26 31.30 -9.91
CA ASP A 20 17.63 30.79 -9.92
C ASP A 20 18.64 31.90 -9.59
N SER A 21 18.45 33.10 -10.15
CA SER A 21 19.26 34.26 -9.75
C SER A 21 19.10 34.61 -8.26
N LEU A 22 17.88 34.54 -7.73
CA LEU A 22 17.62 34.77 -6.29
C LEU A 22 18.19 33.67 -5.40
N SER A 23 18.21 32.41 -5.86
CA SER A 23 18.76 31.29 -5.10
C SER A 23 20.30 31.34 -5.00
N ARG A 24 20.96 31.95 -5.99
CA ARG A 24 22.42 32.11 -6.05
C ARG A 24 22.94 33.41 -5.45
N LEU A 25 22.06 34.35 -5.10
CA LEU A 25 22.45 35.63 -4.54
C LEU A 25 23.23 35.45 -3.23
N LYS A 26 24.33 36.18 -3.09
CA LYS A 26 25.12 36.26 -1.85
C LYS A 26 25.00 37.66 -1.24
N PRO A 27 24.93 37.79 0.09
CA PRO A 27 24.88 36.70 1.08
C PRO A 27 23.55 35.94 1.08
N ILE A 28 23.55 34.72 1.65
CA ILE A 28 22.33 33.92 1.82
C ILE A 28 21.31 34.74 2.61
N HIS A 29 20.06 34.77 2.16
CA HIS A 29 18.99 35.53 2.81
C HIS A 29 17.74 34.66 2.99
N GLN A 30 16.75 35.17 3.74
CA GLN A 30 15.51 34.46 4.10
C GLN A 30 14.68 33.90 2.92
N ARG A 31 14.97 34.32 1.68
CA ARG A 31 14.25 33.88 0.46
C ARG A 31 15.05 32.90 -0.39
N THR A 32 16.32 32.64 -0.06
CA THR A 32 17.19 31.75 -0.83
C THR A 32 16.60 30.35 -0.94
N THR A 33 16.21 29.76 0.19
CA THR A 33 15.66 28.39 0.25
C THR A 33 14.33 28.25 -0.49
N ALA A 34 13.41 29.22 -0.32
CA ALA A 34 12.17 29.26 -1.08
C ALA A 34 12.42 29.41 -2.60
N SER A 35 13.43 30.19 -3.00
CA SER A 35 13.79 30.38 -4.41
C SER A 35 14.38 29.12 -5.03
N TYR A 36 15.15 28.31 -4.29
CA TYR A 36 15.57 26.97 -4.73
C TYR A 36 14.37 26.08 -5.06
N LEU A 37 13.40 25.97 -4.15
CA LEU A 37 12.23 25.13 -4.40
C LEU A 37 11.36 25.65 -5.55
N MET A 38 11.17 26.96 -5.65
CA MET A 38 10.41 27.54 -6.76
C MET A 38 11.13 27.34 -8.10
N SER A 39 12.46 27.44 -8.14
CA SER A 39 13.25 27.11 -9.33
C SER A 39 13.06 25.64 -9.74
N ALA A 40 13.14 24.73 -8.76
CA ALA A 40 12.93 23.30 -9.01
C ALA A 40 11.51 22.98 -9.52
N LYS A 41 10.49 23.66 -8.97
CA LYS A 41 9.10 23.57 -9.46
C LYS A 41 8.97 24.09 -10.89
N CYS A 42 9.62 25.21 -11.24
CA CYS A 42 9.63 25.69 -12.62
C CYS A 42 10.23 24.64 -13.57
N LEU A 43 11.37 24.04 -13.19
CA LEU A 43 12.00 22.97 -13.96
C LEU A 43 11.07 21.76 -14.15
N GLN A 44 10.31 21.36 -13.12
CA GLN A 44 9.31 20.29 -13.24
C GLN A 44 8.19 20.65 -14.21
N ARG A 45 7.67 21.89 -14.14
CA ARG A 45 6.62 22.37 -15.07
C ARG A 45 7.13 22.43 -16.52
N MET A 46 8.42 22.66 -16.71
CA MET A 46 9.12 22.57 -17.99
C MET A 46 9.55 21.15 -18.37
N ARG A 47 9.14 20.12 -17.62
CA ARG A 47 9.52 18.71 -17.80
C ARG A 47 11.04 18.45 -17.77
N SER A 48 11.80 19.38 -17.20
CA SER A 48 13.26 19.29 -17.03
C SER A 48 13.60 18.55 -15.73
N TYR A 49 13.14 17.30 -15.60
CA TYR A 49 13.18 16.55 -14.35
C TYR A 49 14.60 16.27 -13.85
N ARG A 50 15.55 15.96 -14.75
CA ARG A 50 16.96 15.75 -14.39
C ARG A 50 17.61 17.00 -13.80
N ALA A 51 17.31 18.18 -14.37
CA ALA A 51 17.78 19.45 -13.83
C ALA A 51 17.14 19.76 -12.47
N SER A 52 15.84 19.44 -12.32
CA SER A 52 15.14 19.57 -11.03
C SER A 52 15.76 18.67 -9.95
N ILE A 53 16.07 17.41 -10.29
CA ILE A 53 16.77 16.47 -9.40
C ILE A 53 18.11 17.03 -8.94
N ALA A 54 18.95 17.51 -9.87
CA ALA A 54 20.25 18.08 -9.54
C ALA A 54 20.12 19.29 -8.59
N LEU A 55 19.20 20.21 -8.90
CA LEU A 55 18.98 21.41 -8.11
C LEU A 55 18.44 21.11 -6.70
N ILE A 56 17.52 20.14 -6.57
CA ILE A 56 16.98 19.77 -5.26
C ILE A 56 18.02 19.02 -4.42
N LYS A 57 18.87 18.18 -5.05
CA LYS A 57 19.99 17.53 -4.34
C LYS A 57 20.98 18.56 -3.80
N GLU A 58 21.33 19.56 -4.61
CA GLU A 58 22.15 20.70 -4.17
C GLU A 58 21.49 21.42 -2.99
N PHE A 59 20.18 21.70 -3.07
CA PHE A 59 19.43 22.30 -1.97
C PHE A 59 19.50 21.48 -0.67
N ILE A 60 19.27 20.16 -0.73
CA ILE A 60 19.31 19.27 0.44
C ILE A 60 20.69 19.28 1.08
N GLN A 61 21.76 19.29 0.27
CA GLN A 61 23.14 19.34 0.75
C GLN A 61 23.48 20.69 1.40
N LEU A 62 23.06 21.81 0.80
CA LEU A 62 23.38 23.15 1.28
C LEU A 62 22.52 23.58 2.47
N PHE A 63 21.27 23.10 2.55
CA PHE A 63 20.29 23.54 3.53
C PHE A 63 19.57 22.37 4.24
N PRO A 64 20.30 21.41 4.86
CA PRO A 64 19.70 20.23 5.47
C PRO A 64 18.76 20.55 6.64
N MET A 65 18.93 21.72 7.28
CA MET A 65 18.10 22.21 8.40
C MET A 65 17.01 23.19 7.94
N SER A 66 16.74 23.31 6.63
CA SER A 66 15.70 24.18 6.12
C SER A 66 14.31 23.74 6.59
N SER A 67 13.43 24.69 6.90
CA SER A 67 12.00 24.42 7.10
C SER A 67 11.34 23.78 5.87
N TYR A 68 11.95 23.91 4.69
CA TYR A 68 11.48 23.35 3.43
C TYR A 68 12.09 21.97 3.09
N ILE A 69 12.83 21.34 4.02
CA ILE A 69 13.52 20.08 3.71
C ILE A 69 12.54 18.94 3.37
N ALA A 70 11.38 18.89 4.04
CA ALA A 70 10.34 17.92 3.70
C ALA A 70 9.79 18.17 2.28
N ASP A 71 9.43 19.42 1.95
CA ASP A 71 9.01 19.82 0.60
C ASP A 71 10.06 19.54 -0.48
N ALA A 72 11.35 19.65 -0.15
CA ALA A 72 12.45 19.31 -1.04
C ALA A 72 12.46 17.82 -1.36
N TYR A 73 12.43 16.95 -0.34
CA TYR A 73 12.34 15.50 -0.54
C TYR A 73 11.09 15.09 -1.32
N TYR A 74 9.93 15.70 -1.01
CA TYR A 74 8.70 15.46 -1.78
C TYR A 74 8.85 15.87 -3.26
N SER A 75 9.41 17.06 -3.52
CA SER A 75 9.66 17.55 -4.87
C SER A 75 10.69 16.70 -5.62
N LEU A 76 11.68 16.17 -4.91
CA LEU A 76 12.68 15.25 -5.46
C LEU A 76 12.01 13.93 -5.85
N GLY A 77 11.15 13.40 -4.98
CA GLY A 77 10.32 12.22 -5.25
C GLY A 77 9.48 12.40 -6.52
N ILE A 78 8.76 13.52 -6.65
CA ILE A 78 8.01 13.85 -7.87
C ILE A 78 8.90 13.85 -9.12
N SER A 79 10.07 14.47 -9.03
CA SER A 79 10.99 14.55 -10.17
C SER A 79 11.49 13.16 -10.58
N TYR A 80 11.74 12.28 -9.61
CA TYR A 80 12.10 10.89 -9.85
C TYR A 80 10.97 10.07 -10.49
N ILE A 81 9.72 10.26 -10.06
CA ILE A 81 8.53 9.61 -10.68
C ILE A 81 8.47 9.93 -12.17
N PHE A 82 8.57 11.22 -12.51
CA PHE A 82 8.51 11.65 -13.91
C PHE A 82 9.75 11.25 -14.72
N ASN A 83 10.88 11.01 -14.04
CA ASN A 83 12.08 10.41 -14.63
C ASN A 83 12.05 8.86 -14.59
N GLN A 84 10.93 8.23 -14.20
CA GLN A 84 10.69 6.78 -14.13
C GLN A 84 11.62 6.02 -13.16
N ASP A 85 12.22 6.72 -12.21
CA ASP A 85 13.07 6.13 -11.17
C ASP A 85 12.26 5.94 -9.89
N TYR A 86 11.41 4.91 -9.89
CA TYR A 86 10.43 4.68 -8.85
C TYR A 86 11.06 4.29 -7.51
N LYS A 87 12.22 3.63 -7.53
CA LYS A 87 12.95 3.25 -6.31
C LYS A 87 13.46 4.49 -5.56
N ASN A 88 14.15 5.39 -6.26
CA ASN A 88 14.60 6.65 -5.65
C ASN A 88 13.42 7.56 -5.29
N ALA A 89 12.35 7.55 -6.08
CA ALA A 89 11.12 8.26 -5.73
C ALA A 89 10.54 7.78 -4.39
N GLY A 90 10.41 6.45 -4.21
CA GLY A 90 9.94 5.84 -2.97
C GLY A 90 10.77 6.28 -1.76
N SER A 91 12.10 6.16 -1.86
CA SER A 91 13.01 6.60 -0.80
C SER A 91 12.81 8.08 -0.43
N CYS A 92 12.74 8.98 -1.43
CA CYS A 92 12.54 10.40 -1.18
C CYS A 92 11.19 10.72 -0.53
N LEU A 93 10.12 10.04 -0.94
CA LEU A 93 8.79 10.21 -0.32
C LEU A 93 8.80 9.75 1.14
N LEU A 94 9.48 8.65 1.45
CA LEU A 94 9.63 8.16 2.82
C LEU A 94 10.46 9.10 3.69
N SER A 95 11.53 9.71 3.16
CA SER A 95 12.28 10.76 3.86
C SER A 95 11.39 11.98 4.14
N SER A 96 10.60 12.42 3.16
CA SER A 96 9.63 13.51 3.33
C SER A 96 8.58 13.21 4.41
N LEU A 97 8.06 11.98 4.42
CA LEU A 97 7.08 11.52 5.40
C LEU A 97 7.63 11.54 6.83
N GLY A 98 8.88 11.08 6.99
CA GLY A 98 9.55 11.02 8.28
C GLY A 98 9.77 12.40 8.92
N ILE A 99 9.97 13.43 8.09
CA ILE A 99 10.25 14.80 8.55
C ILE A 99 8.96 15.63 8.73
N SER A 100 7.97 15.43 7.85
CA SER A 100 6.73 16.22 7.87
C SER A 100 5.98 16.06 9.19
N LYS A 101 5.40 17.15 9.70
CA LYS A 101 4.50 17.15 10.88
C LYS A 101 3.05 17.48 10.52
N ASN A 102 2.80 18.00 9.33
CA ASN A 102 1.47 18.40 8.88
C ASN A 102 0.70 17.19 8.34
N LEU A 103 -0.50 16.95 8.88
CA LEU A 103 -1.31 15.76 8.57
C LEU A 103 -1.73 15.69 7.10
N ASP A 104 -2.30 16.77 6.55
CA ASP A 104 -2.74 16.81 5.15
C ASP A 104 -1.57 16.56 4.18
N PHE A 105 -0.39 17.09 4.52
CA PHE A 105 0.80 16.87 3.71
C PHE A 105 1.30 15.42 3.80
N ARG A 106 1.22 14.80 4.99
CA ARG A 106 1.52 13.38 5.17
C ARG A 106 0.60 12.50 4.34
N GLU A 107 -0.70 12.74 4.36
CA GLU A 107 -1.69 11.99 3.57
C GLU A 107 -1.38 12.04 2.07
N ARG A 108 -0.98 13.22 1.57
CA ARG A 108 -0.56 13.37 0.17
C ARG A 108 0.70 12.57 -0.16
N ILE A 109 1.68 12.54 0.75
CA ILE A 109 2.91 11.76 0.58
C ILE A 109 2.58 10.26 0.58
N ILE A 110 1.76 9.81 1.53
CA ILE A 110 1.31 8.42 1.67
C ILE A 110 0.60 7.97 0.39
N THR A 111 -0.43 8.69 -0.03
CA THR A 111 -1.20 8.38 -1.26
C THR A 111 -0.29 8.24 -2.48
N LEU A 112 0.68 9.15 -2.64
CA LEU A 112 1.61 9.10 -3.76
C LEU A 112 2.57 7.92 -3.67
N PHE A 113 3.12 7.66 -2.48
CA PHE A 113 3.99 6.50 -2.24
C PHE A 113 3.26 5.20 -2.55
N GLU A 114 2.03 5.04 -2.07
CA GLU A 114 1.22 3.84 -2.27
C GLU A 114 0.90 3.60 -3.73
N SER A 115 0.53 4.65 -4.47
CA SER A 115 0.33 4.55 -5.91
C SER A 115 1.56 3.97 -6.63
N ILE A 116 2.77 4.42 -6.27
CA ILE A 116 4.02 3.89 -6.83
C ILE A 116 4.27 2.46 -6.35
N ALA A 117 4.07 2.19 -5.06
CA ALA A 117 4.27 0.87 -4.48
C ALA A 117 3.39 -0.19 -5.16
N ASP A 118 2.13 0.14 -5.41
CA ASP A 118 1.16 -0.79 -5.99
C ASP A 118 1.44 -1.07 -7.46
N HIS A 119 1.82 -0.07 -8.24
CA HIS A 119 1.89 -0.19 -9.69
C HIS A 119 3.32 -0.37 -10.23
N ARG A 120 4.35 -0.02 -9.46
CA ARG A 120 5.72 0.12 -9.98
C ARG A 120 6.81 -0.54 -9.13
N LEU A 121 6.58 -0.77 -7.83
CA LEU A 121 7.57 -1.40 -6.95
C LEU A 121 7.29 -2.89 -6.75
N GLU A 122 8.36 -3.67 -6.75
CA GLU A 122 8.34 -5.08 -6.42
C GLU A 122 8.68 -5.32 -4.94
N ILE A 123 8.53 -6.58 -4.51
CA ILE A 123 8.83 -7.02 -3.14
C ILE A 123 10.26 -6.67 -2.72
N ASP A 124 11.24 -6.87 -3.61
CA ASP A 124 12.65 -6.61 -3.28
C ASP A 124 12.94 -5.10 -3.20
N ASP A 125 12.24 -4.27 -3.97
CA ASP A 125 12.31 -2.81 -3.83
C ASP A 125 11.80 -2.39 -2.45
N LEU A 126 10.61 -2.88 -2.06
CA LEU A 126 10.01 -2.58 -0.76
C LEU A 126 10.88 -3.06 0.40
N ARG A 127 11.52 -4.23 0.30
CA ARG A 127 12.50 -4.70 1.29
C ARG A 127 13.68 -3.74 1.43
N SER A 128 14.28 -3.36 0.30
CA SER A 128 15.40 -2.40 0.33
C SER A 128 14.99 -1.03 0.91
N LEU A 129 13.74 -0.62 0.69
CA LEU A 129 13.20 0.62 1.27
C LEU A 129 12.99 0.51 2.79
N ILE A 130 12.61 -0.65 3.32
CA ILE A 130 12.52 -0.88 4.78
C ILE A 130 13.89 -0.69 5.43
N ASP A 131 14.94 -1.28 4.83
CA ASP A 131 16.31 -1.23 5.36
C ASP A 131 16.87 0.20 5.36
N SER A 132 16.52 1.00 4.36
CA SER A 132 16.98 2.39 4.20
C SER A 132 16.10 3.44 4.90
N ALA A 133 14.92 3.08 5.39
CA ALA A 133 14.00 4.05 5.98
C ALA A 133 14.49 4.47 7.38
N ASP A 134 14.66 5.78 7.61
CA ASP A 134 15.15 6.30 8.89
C ASP A 134 14.06 6.41 9.96
N SER A 135 12.83 6.71 9.54
CA SER A 135 11.70 6.97 10.44
C SER A 135 10.83 5.74 10.65
N LEU A 136 10.33 5.56 11.88
CA LEU A 136 9.39 4.49 12.22
C LEU A 136 8.11 4.57 11.38
N VAL A 137 7.57 5.77 11.16
CA VAL A 137 6.36 5.97 10.34
C VAL A 137 6.58 5.49 8.91
N SER A 138 7.76 5.77 8.36
CA SER A 138 8.14 5.33 7.02
C SER A 138 8.31 3.81 6.96
N ARG A 139 8.99 3.20 7.94
CA ARG A 139 9.14 1.74 8.03
C ARG A 139 7.79 1.02 8.14
N ASP A 140 6.87 1.54 8.95
CA ASP A 140 5.53 0.98 9.12
C ASP A 140 4.75 1.02 7.79
N LEU A 141 4.76 2.16 7.09
CA LEU A 141 4.08 2.30 5.79
C LEU A 141 4.60 1.28 4.76
N VAL A 142 5.93 1.17 4.61
CA VAL A 142 6.51 0.23 3.66
C VAL A 142 6.22 -1.22 4.06
N SER A 143 6.26 -1.53 5.36
CA SER A 143 5.95 -2.87 5.87
C SER A 143 4.51 -3.27 5.58
N ILE A 144 3.55 -2.34 5.74
CA ILE A 144 2.15 -2.57 5.38
C ILE A 144 2.03 -2.86 3.87
N LYS A 145 2.65 -2.04 3.02
CA LYS A 145 2.63 -2.25 1.56
C LYS A 145 3.31 -3.56 1.15
N LEU A 146 4.38 -3.95 1.83
CA LEU A 146 5.03 -5.23 1.61
C LEU A 146 4.12 -6.41 1.99
N ALA A 147 3.42 -6.34 3.12
CA ALA A 147 2.46 -7.35 3.52
C ALA A 147 1.28 -7.46 2.54
N GLU A 148 0.76 -6.32 2.05
CA GLU A 148 -0.26 -6.28 0.99
C GLU A 148 0.24 -6.97 -0.28
N LYS A 149 1.48 -6.72 -0.72
CA LYS A 149 2.10 -7.42 -1.88
C LYS A 149 2.24 -8.92 -1.68
N TYR A 150 2.61 -9.38 -0.49
CA TYR A 150 2.65 -10.81 -0.18
C TYR A 150 1.27 -11.45 -0.22
N ARG A 151 0.27 -10.77 0.36
CA ARG A 151 -1.13 -11.21 0.28
C ARG A 151 -1.59 -11.33 -1.17
N ASP A 152 -1.29 -10.35 -2.02
CA ASP A 152 -1.69 -10.36 -3.42
C ASP A 152 -1.00 -11.49 -4.23
N LYS A 153 0.19 -11.94 -3.78
CA LYS A 153 0.88 -13.15 -4.28
C LYS A 153 0.45 -14.45 -3.57
N ASN A 154 -0.62 -14.42 -2.77
CA ASN A 154 -1.16 -15.53 -1.99
C ASN A 154 -0.21 -16.10 -0.92
N ASP A 155 0.82 -15.35 -0.53
CA ASP A 155 1.76 -15.71 0.54
C ASP A 155 1.28 -15.15 1.88
N ILE A 156 0.18 -15.74 2.36
CA ILE A 156 -0.58 -15.25 3.52
C ILE A 156 0.25 -15.30 4.82
N ASP A 157 1.10 -16.32 4.98
CA ASP A 157 1.90 -16.50 6.19
C ASP A 157 2.94 -15.38 6.33
N LYS A 158 3.64 -15.02 5.24
CA LYS A 158 4.58 -13.89 5.27
C LYS A 158 3.86 -12.57 5.52
N ALA A 159 2.70 -12.37 4.90
CA ALA A 159 1.89 -11.17 5.12
C ALA A 159 1.47 -11.03 6.60
N LYS A 160 0.94 -12.11 7.22
CA LYS A 160 0.59 -12.14 8.64
C LYS A 160 1.81 -11.90 9.53
N ASN A 161 2.94 -12.57 9.26
CA ASN A 161 4.16 -12.42 10.05
C ASN A 161 4.67 -10.97 10.07
N ILE A 162 4.67 -10.29 8.92
CA ILE A 162 5.06 -8.89 8.83
C ILE A 162 4.12 -8.03 9.68
N LEU A 163 2.81 -8.16 9.50
CA LEU A 163 1.82 -7.33 10.23
C LEU A 163 1.83 -7.60 11.74
N ASN A 164 1.95 -8.86 12.17
CA ASN A 164 2.08 -9.23 13.58
C ASN A 164 3.35 -8.67 14.21
N SER A 165 4.45 -8.56 13.46
CA SER A 165 5.66 -7.89 13.94
C SER A 165 5.44 -6.39 14.21
N LEU A 166 4.48 -5.77 13.52
CA LEU A 166 4.06 -4.38 13.77
C LEU A 166 3.10 -4.29 14.97
N GLU A 167 2.34 -5.35 15.28
CA GLU A 167 1.34 -5.36 16.35
C GLU A 167 1.93 -5.11 17.75
N SER A 168 3.13 -5.61 18.00
CA SER A 168 3.83 -5.37 19.28
C SER A 168 4.11 -3.89 19.57
N ARG A 169 4.03 -3.03 18.54
CA ARG A 169 4.28 -1.57 18.60
C ARG A 169 2.98 -0.74 18.54
N ARG A 170 1.81 -1.41 18.61
CA ARG A 170 0.44 -0.91 18.29
C ARG A 170 0.05 0.46 18.85
N ASN A 171 0.31 0.74 20.12
CA ASN A 171 -0.39 1.83 20.85
C ASN A 171 0.02 3.27 20.44
N LYS A 172 0.87 3.46 19.43
CA LYS A 172 1.33 4.80 18.98
C LYS A 172 1.48 4.96 17.46
N SER A 173 1.16 3.95 16.65
CA SER A 173 1.39 4.04 15.19
C SER A 173 0.27 4.82 14.50
N PHE A 174 0.66 5.74 13.62
CA PHE A 174 -0.23 6.49 12.74
C PHE A 174 -1.13 5.58 11.89
N PHE A 175 -0.70 4.33 11.62
CA PHE A 175 -1.38 3.39 10.74
C PHE A 175 -2.14 2.27 11.48
N TYR A 176 -2.46 2.45 12.77
CA TYR A 176 -3.11 1.44 13.59
C TYR A 176 -4.35 0.83 12.91
N ASP A 177 -5.32 1.66 12.53
CA ASP A 177 -6.58 1.19 11.93
C ASP A 177 -6.35 0.42 10.63
N ARG A 178 -5.37 0.85 9.84
CA ARG A 178 -5.01 0.18 8.59
C ARG A 178 -4.42 -1.20 8.87
N ILE A 179 -3.51 -1.34 9.82
CA ILE A 179 -2.91 -2.64 10.19
C ILE A 179 -4.01 -3.61 10.63
N VAL A 180 -4.94 -3.15 11.49
CA VAL A 180 -6.06 -3.97 11.97
C VAL A 180 -6.99 -4.39 10.83
N ASN A 181 -7.36 -3.46 9.94
CA ASN A 181 -8.22 -3.77 8.81
C ASN A 181 -7.54 -4.73 7.82
N THR A 182 -6.25 -4.55 7.55
CA THR A 182 -5.51 -5.46 6.66
C THR A 182 -5.39 -6.86 7.27
N LEU A 183 -5.11 -6.97 8.57
CA LEU A 183 -5.10 -8.27 9.27
C LEU A 183 -6.46 -8.94 9.24
N LYS A 184 -7.56 -8.20 9.50
CA LYS A 184 -8.92 -8.73 9.42
C LYS A 184 -9.27 -9.23 8.03
N ASN A 185 -8.83 -8.53 6.99
CA ASN A 185 -9.07 -8.94 5.60
C ASN A 185 -8.24 -10.18 5.22
N ILE A 186 -7.04 -10.33 5.79
CA ILE A 186 -6.20 -11.52 5.61
C ILE A 186 -6.74 -12.71 6.41
N SER A 187 -7.34 -12.47 7.57
CA SER A 187 -7.89 -13.51 8.46
C SER A 187 -9.32 -13.92 8.13
N LYS A 188 -10.02 -13.21 7.23
CA LYS A 188 -11.24 -13.73 6.61
C LYS A 188 -10.84 -14.91 5.74
N GLU A 189 -10.71 -16.06 6.39
CA GLU A 189 -10.67 -17.37 5.75
C GLU A 189 -11.75 -17.38 4.67
N THR A 190 -11.34 -17.55 3.41
CA THR A 190 -12.28 -17.89 2.36
C THR A 190 -12.78 -19.29 2.71
N VAL A 191 -13.88 -19.39 3.47
CA VAL A 191 -14.57 -20.66 3.66
C VAL A 191 -15.08 -21.06 2.29
N LYS A 192 -14.42 -22.05 1.68
CA LYS A 192 -14.86 -22.59 0.40
C LYS A 192 -15.91 -23.64 0.71
N ILE A 193 -17.17 -23.30 0.45
CA ILE A 193 -18.30 -24.20 0.64
C ILE A 193 -18.46 -25.03 -0.63
N VAL A 194 -18.51 -26.36 -0.48
CA VAL A 194 -18.90 -27.26 -1.57
C VAL A 194 -20.33 -27.72 -1.30
N GLY A 195 -21.25 -27.29 -2.16
CA GLY A 195 -22.63 -27.79 -2.16
C GLY A 195 -22.71 -29.12 -2.89
N VAL A 196 -23.19 -30.16 -2.22
CA VAL A 196 -23.33 -31.51 -2.80
C VAL A 196 -24.81 -31.89 -2.85
N VAL A 197 -25.29 -32.21 -4.06
CA VAL A 197 -26.68 -32.64 -4.29
C VAL A 197 -26.69 -34.15 -4.46
N LEU A 198 -27.25 -34.84 -3.47
CA LEU A 198 -27.34 -36.31 -3.45
C LEU A 198 -28.76 -36.77 -3.08
N PRO A 199 -29.21 -37.91 -3.63
CA PRO A 199 -30.51 -38.50 -3.31
C PRO A 199 -30.47 -39.21 -1.96
N VAL A 200 -30.54 -38.43 -0.87
CA VAL A 200 -30.48 -38.92 0.53
C VAL A 200 -31.87 -39.12 1.17
N THR A 201 -32.94 -38.81 0.45
CA THR A 201 -34.32 -38.90 0.95
C THR A 201 -34.77 -40.35 1.13
N GLU A 202 -35.72 -40.58 2.05
CA GLU A 202 -36.26 -41.92 2.31
C GLU A 202 -36.99 -42.50 1.10
N ASP A 203 -37.53 -41.63 0.23
CA ASP A 203 -38.24 -42.00 -1.00
C ASP A 203 -37.31 -42.28 -2.19
N ALA A 204 -35.98 -42.18 -2.02
CA ALA A 204 -35.03 -42.45 -3.09
C ALA A 204 -35.05 -43.94 -3.49
N GLN A 205 -35.63 -44.22 -4.65
CA GLN A 205 -35.68 -45.55 -5.25
C GLN A 205 -34.71 -45.66 -6.43
N PRO A 206 -34.02 -46.80 -6.60
CA PRO A 206 -33.99 -47.96 -5.70
C PRO A 206 -33.14 -47.70 -4.43
N PRO A 207 -33.33 -48.48 -3.33
CA PRO A 207 -32.63 -48.26 -2.05
C PRO A 207 -31.09 -48.30 -2.14
N SER A 208 -30.55 -48.97 -3.16
CA SER A 208 -29.12 -48.99 -3.47
C SER A 208 -28.56 -47.60 -3.80
N VAL A 209 -29.36 -46.72 -4.38
CA VAL A 209 -28.96 -45.33 -4.71
C VAL A 209 -28.79 -44.51 -3.43
N ARG A 210 -29.66 -44.71 -2.44
CA ARG A 210 -29.55 -44.06 -1.12
C ARG A 210 -28.31 -44.52 -0.37
N LEU A 211 -28.04 -45.83 -0.34
CA LEU A 211 -26.84 -46.41 0.28
C LEU A 211 -25.56 -45.84 -0.34
N THR A 212 -25.52 -45.77 -1.68
CA THR A 212 -24.39 -45.19 -2.42
C THR A 212 -24.23 -43.70 -2.08
N ALA A 213 -25.33 -42.94 -2.00
CA ALA A 213 -25.29 -41.53 -1.63
C ALA A 213 -24.76 -41.30 -0.21
N THR A 214 -25.14 -42.15 0.76
CA THR A 214 -24.63 -42.09 2.13
C THR A 214 -23.15 -42.43 2.21
N GLU A 215 -22.68 -43.45 1.49
CA GLU A 215 -21.27 -43.83 1.42
C GLU A 215 -20.41 -42.71 0.82
N ILE A 216 -20.91 -42.03 -0.22
CA ILE A 216 -20.23 -40.87 -0.82
C ILE A 216 -20.10 -39.73 0.20
N ILE A 217 -21.16 -39.42 0.96
CA ILE A 217 -21.13 -38.36 1.98
C ILE A 217 -20.12 -38.69 3.07
N GLU A 218 -20.09 -39.94 3.55
CA GLU A 218 -19.15 -40.39 4.57
C GLU A 218 -17.70 -40.35 4.07
N GLY A 219 -17.45 -40.77 2.83
CA GLY A 219 -16.13 -40.63 2.19
C GLY A 219 -15.68 -39.18 2.07
N MET A 220 -16.59 -38.27 1.68
CA MET A 220 -16.29 -36.83 1.60
C MET A 220 -15.97 -36.24 2.98
N LYS A 221 -16.71 -36.62 4.02
CA LYS A 221 -16.43 -36.21 5.41
C LYS A 221 -15.06 -36.70 5.89
N CYS A 222 -14.75 -37.98 5.70
CA CYS A 222 -13.43 -38.52 6.06
C CYS A 222 -12.28 -37.80 5.34
N ALA A 223 -12.44 -37.50 4.04
CA ALA A 223 -11.42 -36.78 3.28
C ALA A 223 -11.23 -35.34 3.76
N LEU A 224 -12.31 -34.66 4.19
CA LEU A 224 -12.26 -33.34 4.82
C LEU A 224 -11.52 -33.41 6.17
N ASP A 225 -11.88 -34.35 7.03
CA ASP A 225 -11.25 -34.53 8.35
C ASP A 225 -9.74 -34.82 8.20
N GLU A 226 -9.35 -35.69 7.25
CA GLU A 226 -7.94 -35.95 6.94
C GLU A 226 -7.20 -34.72 6.41
N TYR A 227 -7.86 -33.89 5.59
CA TYR A 227 -7.28 -32.66 5.07
C TYR A 227 -7.05 -31.64 6.19
N GLU A 228 -7.98 -31.52 7.13
CA GLU A 228 -7.87 -30.65 8.31
C GLU A 228 -6.75 -31.12 9.26
N LEU A 229 -6.64 -32.43 9.50
CA LEU A 229 -5.60 -33.03 10.34
C LEU A 229 -4.18 -32.85 9.77
N LYS A 230 -4.03 -32.73 8.45
CA LYS A 230 -2.74 -32.48 7.79
C LYS A 230 -2.23 -31.03 7.93
N GLY A 231 -2.95 -30.16 8.66
CA GLY A 231 -2.48 -28.84 9.06
C GLY A 231 -2.38 -27.82 7.91
N ASN A 232 -3.10 -28.04 6.80
CA ASN A 232 -3.05 -27.19 5.63
C ASN A 232 -3.95 -25.95 5.82
N ASN A 233 -3.51 -25.02 6.68
CA ASN A 233 -4.22 -23.83 7.16
C ASN A 233 -4.54 -22.74 6.10
N GLN A 234 -4.42 -23.04 4.81
CA GLN A 234 -4.64 -22.06 3.73
C GLN A 234 -6.11 -21.89 3.34
N SER A 235 -7.01 -22.82 3.69
CA SER A 235 -8.45 -22.72 3.41
C SER A 235 -9.25 -23.65 4.33
N LYS A 236 -10.28 -23.12 5.00
CA LYS A 236 -11.27 -23.92 5.73
C LYS A 236 -12.36 -24.36 4.74
N TRP A 237 -12.61 -25.65 4.65
CA TRP A 237 -13.61 -26.22 3.75
C TRP A 237 -14.80 -26.72 4.55
N SER A 238 -16.02 -26.51 4.03
CA SER A 238 -17.22 -27.07 4.64
C SER A 238 -18.10 -27.72 3.59
N LEU A 239 -18.70 -28.85 3.97
CA LEU A 239 -19.67 -29.57 3.16
C LEU A 239 -21.07 -29.09 3.54
N ASP A 240 -21.81 -28.55 2.58
CA ASP A 240 -23.23 -28.21 2.77
C ASP A 240 -24.11 -29.22 2.01
N ILE A 241 -25.09 -29.80 2.72
CA ILE A 241 -26.00 -30.82 2.21
C ILE A 241 -27.42 -30.25 2.32
N PRO A 242 -27.96 -29.65 1.25
CA PRO A 242 -29.28 -29.04 1.28
C PRO A 242 -30.35 -30.10 1.56
N LYS A 243 -31.15 -29.90 2.61
CA LYS A 243 -32.37 -30.69 2.84
C LYS A 243 -33.46 -30.15 1.91
N VAL A 244 -33.85 -30.91 0.90
CA VAL A 244 -35.00 -30.55 0.06
C VAL A 244 -36.28 -30.77 0.88
N ASN A 245 -36.74 -29.73 1.57
CA ASN A 245 -38.06 -29.70 2.17
C ASN A 245 -39.06 -29.28 1.09
N HIS A 246 -39.99 -30.15 0.72
CA HIS A 246 -41.15 -29.78 -0.07
C HIS A 246 -42.15 -28.99 0.78
N THR A 247 -41.84 -27.74 1.09
CA THR A 247 -42.84 -26.76 1.56
C THR A 247 -42.45 -25.37 1.06
N THR A 248 -43.33 -24.82 0.24
CA THR A 248 -43.38 -23.43 -0.19
C THR A 248 -43.36 -22.45 0.98
N GLU A 249 -42.79 -21.27 0.68
CA GLU A 249 -42.87 -20.00 1.41
C GLU A 249 -41.94 -19.73 2.59
N GLU A 250 -41.23 -18.61 2.43
CA GLU A 250 -40.60 -17.73 3.41
C GLU A 250 -39.45 -18.26 4.26
N SER A 251 -38.26 -17.66 4.06
CA SER A 251 -37.48 -17.21 5.23
C SER A 251 -36.56 -16.05 4.88
N VAL A 252 -36.85 -14.97 5.60
CA VAL A 252 -36.08 -13.76 5.82
C VAL A 252 -34.97 -14.04 6.85
N LYS A 253 -33.78 -13.43 6.61
CA LYS A 253 -32.70 -13.01 7.54
C LYS A 253 -31.81 -14.08 8.24
N MET A 254 -30.48 -14.03 7.98
CA MET A 254 -29.39 -13.28 8.67
C MET A 254 -28.97 -13.90 10.01
N VAL A 255 -27.76 -14.47 10.08
CA VAL A 255 -26.52 -13.92 10.70
C VAL A 255 -25.33 -14.50 9.96
#